data_AF-A0A381TH72-F1
#
_entry.id   AF-A0A381TH72-F1
#
_cell.length_a   1.000
_cell.length_b   1.000
_cell.length_c   1.000
_cell.angle_alpha   90.00
_cell.angle_beta   90.00
_cell.angle_gamma   90.00
#
_symmetry.space_group_name_H-M   'P 1'
#
loop_
_entity.id
_entity.type
_entity.pdbx_description
1 polymer ?
#
loop_
_entity_poly.entity_id
_entity_poly.type
_entity_poly.pdbx_seq_one_letter_code
_entity_poly.pdbx_strand_id
1 'polypeptide(L)' 'MLVTKQAPGFKATAVMPDNSFQDISLSDYKGKKVVLFFYPLDFTFV' A
#
# COMPACT_ATOMS: atom_id res chain seq x y z
N MET A 1 -2.99 -5.39 -19.38
CA MET A 1 -3.96 -4.39 -18.87
C MET A 1 -4.46 -4.84 -17.50
N LEU A 2 -4.28 -4.00 -16.46
CA LEU A 2 -4.67 -4.29 -15.07
C LEU A 2 -5.97 -3.60 -14.64
N VAL A 3 -6.40 -2.57 -15.38
CA VAL A 3 -7.65 -1.83 -15.12
C VAL A 3 -8.84 -2.79 -15.24
N THR A 4 -9.88 -2.56 -14.43
CA THR A 4 -11.11 -3.36 -14.30
C THR A 4 -10.93 -4.83 -13.91
N LYS A 5 -9.71 -5.26 -13.56
CA LYS A 5 -9.44 -6.55 -12.94
C LYS A 5 -9.38 -6.40 -11.42
N GLN A 6 -9.55 -7.51 -10.71
CA GLN A 6 -9.29 -7.53 -9.27
C GLN A 6 -7.83 -7.12 -9.02
N ALA A 7 -7.63 -6.15 -8.12
CA ALA A 7 -6.30 -5.71 -7.74
C ALA A 7 -5.49 -6.88 -7.14
N PRO A 8 -4.22 -7.06 -7.53
CA PRO A 8 -3.36 -8.09 -6.95
C PRO A 8 -3.26 -7.93 -5.44
N GLY A 9 -3.42 -9.03 -4.70
CA GLY A 9 -3.19 -9.04 -3.27
C GLY A 9 -1.72 -8.77 -2.95
N PHE A 10 -1.47 -8.04 -1.87
CA PHE A 10 -0.15 -7.90 -1.28
C PHE A 10 -0.24 -7.99 0.24
N LYS A 11 0.87 -8.36 0.86
CA LYS A 11 1.11 -8.23 2.29
C LYS A 11 2.48 -7.61 2.49
N ALA A 12 2.58 -6.55 3.27
CA ALA A 12 3.82 -5.83 3.52
C ALA A 12 3.82 -5.21 4.92
N THR A 13 5.00 -5.00 5.47
CA THR A 13 5.17 -4.23 6.70
C THR A 13 5.13 -2.74 6.38
N ALA A 14 4.32 -1.98 7.10
CA ALA A 14 4.15 -0.55 6.96
C ALA A 14 4.49 0.17 8.26
N VAL A 15 4.91 1.43 8.14
CA VAL A 15 5.08 2.35 9.28
C VAL A 15 3.76 3.10 9.49
N MET A 16 3.23 3.03 10.71
CA MET A 16 1.95 3.63 11.09
C MET A 16 2.15 5.06 11.62
N PRO A 17 1.08 5.87 11.77
CA PRO A 17 1.19 7.25 12.23
C PRO A 17 1.79 7.42 13.64
N ASP A 18 1.78 6.36 14.43
CA ASP A 18 2.36 6.29 15.78
C ASP A 18 3.79 5.74 15.78
N ASN A 19 4.44 5.67 14.61
CA ASN A 19 5.77 5.09 14.39
C ASN A 19 5.87 3.58 14.69
N SER A 20 4.75 2.89 14.89
CA SER A 20 4.75 1.43 15.02
C SER A 20 4.89 0.75 13.64
N PHE A 21 5.44 -0.46 13.65
CA PHE A 21 5.46 -1.33 12.50
C PHE A 21 4.25 -2.26 12.53
N GLN A 22 3.51 -2.32 11.42
CA GLN A 22 2.37 -3.22 11.28
C GLN A 22 2.40 -3.95 9.95
N ASP A 23 2.07 -5.24 9.96
CA ASP A 23 1.77 -6.00 8.75
C ASP A 23 0.39 -5.60 8.21
N ILE A 24 0.35 -5.08 6.99
CA ILE A 24 -0.88 -4.73 6.28
C ILE A 24 -1.06 -5.62 5.05
N SER A 25 -2.32 -5.88 4.72
CA SER A 25 -2.70 -6.56 3.48
C SER A 25 -3.77 -5.77 2.74
N LEU A 26 -3.84 -5.93 1.41
CA LEU A 26 -4.91 -5.30 0.62
C LEU A 26 -6.31 -5.76 1.08
N SER A 27 -6.42 -6.97 1.60
CA SER A 27 -7.68 -7.52 2.12
C SER A 27 -8.22 -6.77 3.35
N ASP A 28 -7.36 -6.14 4.14
CA ASP A 28 -7.78 -5.42 5.36
C ASP A 28 -8.61 -4.16 5.02
N TYR A 29 -8.55 -3.71 3.77
CA TYR A 29 -9.28 -2.54 3.27
C TYR A 29 -10.51 -2.89 2.43
N LYS A 30 -10.95 -4.16 2.43
CA LYS A 30 -12.18 -4.55 1.71
C LYS A 30 -13.39 -3.71 2.12
N GLY A 31 -14.20 -3.33 1.14
CA GLY A 31 -15.36 -2.46 1.34
C GLY A 31 -15.03 -0.96 1.36
N LYS A 32 -13.75 -0.57 1.30
CA LYS A 32 -13.32 0.83 1.18
C LYS A 32 -12.72 1.09 -0.21
N LYS A 33 -12.83 2.34 -0.68
CA LYS A 33 -12.06 2.78 -1.85
C LYS A 33 -10.61 3.02 -1.41
N VAL A 34 -9.65 2.42 -2.10
CA VAL A 34 -8.22 2.48 -1.78
C VAL A 34 -7.47 3.12 -2.94
N VAL A 35 -6.54 4.02 -2.61
CA VAL A 35 -5.57 4.57 -3.56
C VAL A 35 -4.20 4.00 -3.19
N LEU A 36 -3.58 3.28 -4.12
CA LEU A 36 -2.23 2.73 -3.97
C LEU A 36 -1.29 3.51 -4.90
N PHE A 37 -0.25 4.12 -4.33
CA PHE A 37 0.73 4.92 -5.03
C PHE A 37 2.13 4.38 -4.76
N PHE A 38 2.96 4.33 -5.80
CA PHE A 38 4.37 3.94 -5.70
C PHE A 38 5.22 5.15 -6.02
N TYR A 39 6.26 5.39 -5.22
CA TYR A 39 7.27 6.41 -5.45
C TYR A 39 8.66 5.76 -5.52
N PRO A 40 9.66 6.41 -6.16
CA PRO A 40 10.91 5.73 -6.53
C PRO A 40 11.77 5.29 -5.35
N LEU A 41 12.07 6.21 -4.42
CA LEU A 41 12.94 5.95 -3.27
C LEU A 41 12.84 7.10 -2.26
N ASP A 42 12.98 6.78 -0.97
CA ASP A 42 13.15 7.76 0.09
C ASP A 42 14.48 8.52 -0.06
N PHE A 43 14.51 9.79 0.38
CA PHE A 43 15.73 10.62 0.48
C PHE A 43 16.56 10.70 -0.82
N THR A 44 15.90 10.93 -1.94
CA THR A 44 16.60 11.23 -3.21
C THR A 44 17.03 12.69 -3.29
N PHE A 45 18.10 12.97 -4.03
CA PHE A 45 18.48 14.34 -4.38
C PHE A 45 17.51 14.88 -5.44
N VAL A 46 16.97 16.08 -5.20
CA VAL A 46 16.14 16.84 -6.17
C VAL A 46 16.93 18.01 -6.73
#